data_AF-A0A8B6GUH2-F1
#
_entry.id   AF-A0A8B6GUH2-F1
#
_cell.length_a   1.000
_cell.length_b   1.000
_cell.length_c   1.000
_cell.angle_alpha   90.00
_cell.angle_beta   90.00
_cell.angle_gamma   90.00
#
_symmetry.space_group_name_H-M   'P 1'
#
loop_
_entity.id
_entity.type
_entity.pdbx_description
1 polymer ?
#
loop_
_entity_poly.entity_id
_entity_poly.type
_entity_poly.pdbx_seq_one_letter_code
_entity_poly.pdbx_strand_id
1 'polypeptide(L)'
;MPLTNDNKSKILKNFETIINELVIVDILDHMITKEIFTIDDSETINSKPTQKEKNRTFVTILIRSKPAGYKEFISSLRKDEKAYDSIADQIENTVLEEVEDEDETIEEWIGNRMPPGKENQYLQDVHLLYFSKAIAPAHLFAFGTCLGFGQADVDSIQYKHPRASDPACHDLLVKWRNKYGHGATVTRLMDVFFAAHQNAPESIYENIIWNALKKMKEVKT
;
A
#
# COMPACT_ATOMS: atom_id res chain seq x y z
N MET A 1 -11.17 -12.77 -13.42
CA MET A 1 -10.31 -11.57 -13.55
C MET A 1 -10.85 -10.47 -12.64
N PRO A 2 -10.02 -9.72 -11.92
CA PRO A 2 -10.45 -8.55 -11.16
C PRO A 2 -10.71 -7.35 -12.09
N LEU A 3 -11.38 -6.31 -11.60
CA LEU A 3 -11.53 -5.01 -12.28
C LEU A 3 -10.18 -4.50 -12.83
N THR A 4 -10.19 -3.89 -14.02
CA THR A 4 -9.00 -3.25 -14.60
C THR A 4 -8.53 -2.08 -13.72
N ASN A 5 -7.22 -1.83 -13.68
CA ASN A 5 -6.64 -0.80 -12.82
C ASN A 5 -7.22 0.59 -13.11
N ASP A 6 -7.40 0.95 -14.38
CA ASP A 6 -8.00 2.22 -14.80
C ASP A 6 -9.41 2.43 -14.22
N ASN A 7 -10.26 1.40 -14.29
CA ASN A 7 -11.63 1.47 -13.78
C ASN A 7 -11.66 1.56 -12.25
N LYS A 8 -10.71 0.91 -11.56
CA LYS A 8 -10.55 1.08 -10.11
C LYS A 8 -10.14 2.51 -9.78
N SER A 9 -9.16 3.06 -10.50
CA SER A 9 -8.67 4.43 -10.29
C SER A 9 -9.76 5.48 -10.50
N LYS A 10 -10.63 5.32 -11.51
CA LYS A 10 -11.80 6.18 -11.70
C LYS A 10 -12.77 6.14 -10.52
N ILE A 11 -13.07 4.94 -10.00
CA ILE A 11 -13.94 4.78 -8.83
C ILE A 11 -13.29 5.40 -7.58
N LEU A 12 -11.98 5.19 -7.39
CA LEU A 12 -11.24 5.68 -6.21
C LEU A 12 -11.08 7.21 -6.22
N LYS A 13 -10.83 7.84 -7.37
CA LYS A 13 -10.76 9.32 -7.48
C LYS A 13 -12.10 9.98 -7.12
N ASN A 14 -13.23 9.33 -7.37
CA ASN A 14 -14.57 9.83 -7.06
C ASN A 14 -15.15 9.22 -5.78
N PHE A 15 -14.31 8.58 -4.96
CA PHE A 15 -14.75 7.81 -3.79
C PHE A 15 -15.54 8.65 -2.78
N GLU A 16 -15.11 9.88 -2.53
CA GLU A 16 -15.77 10.78 -1.58
C GLU A 16 -17.18 11.17 -2.05
N THR A 17 -17.33 11.49 -3.34
CA THR A 17 -18.64 11.78 -3.95
C THR A 17 -19.57 10.58 -3.84
N ILE A 18 -19.09 9.39 -4.21
CA ILE A 18 -19.87 8.16 -4.12
C ILE A 18 -20.28 7.88 -2.67
N ILE A 19 -19.41 8.11 -1.69
CA ILE A 19 -19.76 7.89 -0.28
C ILE A 19 -20.83 8.86 0.22
N ASN A 20 -20.79 10.12 -0.22
CA ASN A 20 -21.67 11.14 0.32
C ASN A 20 -23.03 11.19 -0.38
N GLU A 21 -23.11 10.87 -1.67
CA GLU A 21 -24.29 11.12 -2.50
C GLU A 21 -25.06 9.85 -2.89
N LEU A 22 -24.42 8.67 -2.83
CA LEU A 22 -25.05 7.43 -3.28
C LEU A 22 -26.05 6.87 -2.26
N VAL A 23 -27.24 6.49 -2.72
CA VAL A 23 -28.17 5.66 -1.95
C VAL A 23 -28.03 4.22 -2.42
N ILE A 24 -27.32 3.41 -1.65
CA ILE A 24 -27.00 2.01 -2.00
C ILE A 24 -28.23 1.16 -2.32
N VAL A 25 -29.34 1.40 -1.62
CA VAL A 25 -30.54 0.55 -1.75
C VAL A 25 -31.03 0.53 -3.19
N ASP A 26 -30.89 1.63 -3.90
CA ASP A 26 -31.35 1.80 -5.29
C ASP A 26 -30.48 1.02 -6.29
N ILE A 27 -29.26 0.65 -5.88
CA ILE A 27 -28.23 0.07 -6.76
C ILE A 27 -27.93 -1.38 -6.41
N LEU A 28 -27.96 -1.73 -5.12
CA LEU A 28 -27.51 -3.01 -4.60
C LEU A 28 -28.27 -4.19 -5.23
N ASP A 29 -29.59 -4.05 -5.38
CA ASP A 29 -30.44 -5.08 -5.99
C ASP A 29 -30.04 -5.37 -7.44
N HIS A 30 -29.68 -4.32 -8.20
CA HIS A 30 -29.21 -4.49 -9.58
C HIS A 30 -27.86 -5.23 -9.60
N MET A 31 -26.95 -4.90 -8.69
CA MET A 31 -25.64 -5.54 -8.60
C MET A 31 -25.72 -7.03 -8.23
N ILE A 32 -26.68 -7.40 -7.38
CA ILE A 32 -26.97 -8.80 -7.05
C ILE A 32 -27.60 -9.52 -8.24
N THR A 33 -28.59 -8.90 -8.89
CA THR A 33 -29.29 -9.46 -10.07
C THR A 33 -28.31 -9.77 -11.21
N LYS A 34 -27.24 -8.98 -11.32
CA LYS A 34 -26.17 -9.16 -12.31
C LYS A 34 -25.04 -10.09 -11.87
N GLU A 35 -25.19 -10.76 -10.71
CA GLU A 35 -24.22 -11.67 -10.12
C GLU A 35 -22.81 -11.05 -9.95
N ILE A 36 -22.79 -9.72 -9.78
CA ILE A 36 -21.58 -8.98 -9.44
C ILE A 36 -21.35 -9.12 -7.94
N PHE A 37 -22.42 -8.94 -7.16
CA PHE A 37 -22.41 -9.12 -5.71
C PHE A 37 -23.18 -10.39 -5.33
N THR A 38 -22.74 -11.02 -4.26
CA THR A 38 -23.43 -12.15 -3.63
C THR A 38 -24.45 -11.67 -2.60
N ILE A 39 -25.31 -12.58 -2.13
CA ILE A 39 -26.23 -12.29 -1.01
C ILE A 39 -25.42 -11.96 0.26
N ASP A 40 -24.32 -12.68 0.51
CA ASP A 40 -23.42 -12.43 1.64
C ASP A 40 -22.79 -11.04 1.58
N ASP A 41 -22.43 -10.56 0.37
CA ASP A 41 -21.95 -9.19 0.18
C ASP A 41 -23.03 -8.16 0.55
N SER A 42 -24.28 -8.42 0.16
CA SER A 42 -25.44 -7.58 0.50
C SER A 42 -25.67 -7.53 2.01
N GLU A 43 -25.63 -8.67 2.70
CA GLU A 43 -25.74 -8.73 4.16
C GLU A 43 -24.59 -7.97 4.83
N THR A 44 -23.37 -8.13 4.32
CA THR A 44 -22.17 -7.42 4.81
C THR A 44 -22.33 -5.91 4.67
N ILE A 45 -22.86 -5.44 3.54
CA ILE A 45 -23.15 -4.02 3.30
C ILE A 45 -24.26 -3.55 4.23
N ASN A 46 -25.39 -4.25 4.27
CA ASN A 46 -26.56 -3.86 5.05
C ASN A 46 -26.33 -3.89 6.57
N SER A 47 -25.37 -4.70 7.04
CA SER A 47 -24.94 -4.73 8.44
C SER A 47 -24.31 -3.43 8.94
N LYS A 48 -23.88 -2.53 8.04
CA LYS A 48 -23.24 -1.28 8.44
C LYS A 48 -24.25 -0.26 8.98
N PRO A 49 -23.91 0.46 10.06
CA PRO A 49 -24.83 1.35 10.77
C PRO A 49 -25.20 2.61 10.00
N THR A 50 -24.29 3.16 9.18
CA THR A 50 -24.51 4.44 8.48
C THR A 50 -24.48 4.28 6.97
N GLN A 51 -25.22 5.11 6.24
CA GLN A 51 -25.23 5.11 4.78
C GLN A 51 -23.81 5.28 4.20
N LYS A 52 -22.99 6.15 4.81
CA LYS A 52 -21.59 6.36 4.40
C LYS A 52 -20.74 5.10 4.57
N GLU A 53 -20.90 4.37 5.67
CA GLU A 53 -20.18 3.10 5.88
C GLU A 53 -20.69 1.99 4.97
N LYS A 54 -21.99 1.97 4.67
CA LYS A 54 -22.56 1.11 3.62
C LYS A 54 -21.88 1.42 2.29
N ASN A 55 -21.86 2.70 1.87
CA ASN A 55 -21.26 3.18 0.62
C ASN A 55 -19.78 2.80 0.51
N ARG A 56 -19.04 2.99 1.60
CA ARG A 56 -17.64 2.58 1.70
C ARG A 56 -17.46 1.07 1.50
N THR A 57 -18.29 0.27 2.16
CA THR A 57 -18.24 -1.20 2.09
C THR A 57 -18.60 -1.68 0.69
N PHE A 58 -19.65 -1.12 0.09
CA PHE A 58 -20.06 -1.38 -1.28
C PHE A 58 -18.92 -1.11 -2.27
N VAL A 59 -18.28 0.07 -2.21
CA VAL A 59 -17.18 0.40 -3.12
C VAL A 59 -15.98 -0.52 -2.91
N THR A 60 -15.68 -0.89 -1.66
CA THR A 60 -14.59 -1.83 -1.33
C THR A 60 -14.83 -3.22 -1.93
N ILE A 61 -16.09 -3.67 -1.99
CA ILE A 61 -16.45 -4.93 -2.64
C ILE A 61 -16.41 -4.77 -4.17
N LEU A 62 -16.90 -3.63 -4.69
CA LEU A 62 -16.91 -3.32 -6.12
C LEU A 62 -15.51 -3.33 -6.75
N ILE A 63 -14.51 -2.71 -6.11
CA ILE A 63 -13.13 -2.70 -6.62
C ILE A 63 -12.49 -4.10 -6.66
N ARG A 64 -12.98 -5.03 -5.83
CA ARG A 64 -12.51 -6.43 -5.77
C ARG A 64 -13.32 -7.36 -6.69
N SER A 65 -14.40 -6.85 -7.28
CA SER A 65 -15.31 -7.63 -8.11
C SER A 65 -14.76 -7.95 -9.50
N LYS A 66 -15.55 -8.71 -10.26
CA LYS A 66 -15.26 -9.11 -11.65
C LYS A 66 -15.19 -7.87 -12.56
N PRO A 67 -14.58 -7.94 -13.76
CA PRO A 67 -14.36 -6.75 -14.60
C PRO A 67 -15.68 -6.13 -15.09
N ALA A 68 -16.73 -6.94 -15.21
CA ALA A 68 -18.08 -6.49 -15.52
C ALA A 68 -18.69 -5.57 -14.44
N GLY A 69 -18.17 -5.59 -13.20
CA GLY A 69 -18.70 -4.81 -12.09
C GLY A 69 -18.69 -3.31 -12.33
N TYR A 70 -17.66 -2.77 -13.00
CA TYR A 70 -17.60 -1.34 -13.35
C TYR A 70 -18.75 -0.96 -14.29
N LYS A 71 -18.92 -1.73 -15.36
CA LYS A 71 -19.94 -1.46 -16.38
C LYS A 71 -21.35 -1.56 -15.78
N GLU A 72 -21.61 -2.59 -14.97
CA GLU A 72 -22.91 -2.77 -14.34
C GLU A 72 -23.17 -1.71 -13.26
N PHE A 73 -22.14 -1.26 -12.53
CA PHE A 73 -22.26 -0.14 -11.60
C PHE A 73 -22.63 1.15 -12.33
N ILE A 74 -21.91 1.55 -13.39
CA ILE A 74 -22.27 2.75 -14.15
C ILE A 74 -23.66 2.61 -14.78
N SER A 75 -24.01 1.41 -15.27
CA SER A 75 -25.34 1.15 -15.82
C SER A 75 -26.45 1.28 -14.77
N SER A 76 -26.16 0.90 -13.52
CA SER A 76 -27.10 1.06 -12.40
C SER A 76 -27.32 2.52 -12.03
N LEU A 77 -26.28 3.36 -12.08
CA LEU A 77 -26.39 4.80 -11.84
C LEU A 77 -27.29 5.50 -12.87
N ARG A 78 -27.29 5.01 -14.13
CA ARG A 78 -28.05 5.57 -15.25
C ARG A 78 -29.46 5.01 -15.40
N LYS A 79 -29.87 4.11 -14.51
CA LYS A 79 -31.14 3.39 -14.63
C LYS A 79 -32.35 4.20 -14.15
N ASP A 80 -32.17 4.98 -13.10
CA ASP A 80 -33.26 5.70 -12.41
C ASP A 80 -33.23 7.19 -12.74
N GLU A 81 -34.28 7.69 -13.40
CA GLU A 81 -34.64 9.11 -13.68
C GLU A 81 -33.51 10.16 -13.66
N LYS A 82 -32.31 9.80 -14.13
CA LYS A 82 -31.09 10.62 -14.08
C LYS A 82 -30.63 11.03 -12.67
N ALA A 83 -31.13 10.40 -11.61
CA ALA A 83 -30.82 10.78 -10.23
C ALA A 83 -29.31 10.75 -9.93
N TYR A 84 -28.60 9.82 -10.56
CA TYR A 84 -27.14 9.66 -10.43
C TYR A 84 -26.37 9.89 -11.72
N ASP A 85 -26.99 10.53 -12.74
CA ASP A 85 -26.30 10.85 -14.00
C ASP A 85 -25.07 11.73 -13.73
N SER A 86 -25.16 12.68 -12.79
CA SER A 86 -24.03 13.52 -12.38
C SER A 86 -22.86 12.69 -11.83
N ILE A 87 -23.14 11.64 -11.04
CA ILE A 87 -22.11 10.76 -10.48
C ILE A 87 -21.53 9.87 -11.59
N ALA A 88 -22.39 9.30 -12.44
CA ALA A 88 -21.96 8.48 -13.57
C ALA A 88 -21.06 9.27 -14.53
N ASP A 89 -21.47 10.48 -14.88
CA ASP A 89 -20.74 11.38 -15.77
C ASP A 89 -19.42 11.81 -15.13
N GLN A 90 -19.39 12.11 -13.83
CA GLN A 90 -18.13 12.41 -13.13
C GLN A 90 -17.17 11.22 -13.19
N ILE A 91 -17.64 9.99 -12.93
CA ILE A 91 -16.79 8.80 -12.95
C ILE A 91 -16.31 8.49 -14.38
N GLU A 92 -17.17 8.58 -15.39
CA GLU A 92 -16.81 8.29 -16.79
C GLU A 92 -15.86 9.35 -17.37
N ASN A 93 -16.18 10.63 -17.15
CA ASN A 93 -15.41 11.79 -17.60
C ASN A 93 -14.21 12.11 -16.70
N THR A 94 -13.98 11.32 -15.64
CA THR A 94 -12.71 11.39 -14.91
C THR A 94 -11.61 11.10 -15.89
N VAL A 95 -10.94 12.17 -16.31
CA VAL A 95 -9.69 12.10 -17.01
C VAL A 95 -8.76 11.42 -16.02
N LEU A 96 -8.50 10.15 -16.30
CA LEU A 96 -7.23 9.58 -15.92
C LEU A 96 -6.25 10.38 -16.76
N GLU A 97 -5.85 11.54 -16.23
CA GLU A 97 -4.51 12.01 -16.55
C GLU A 97 -3.69 10.75 -16.37
N GLU A 98 -2.94 10.39 -17.41
CA GLU A 98 -1.73 9.63 -17.20
C GLU A 98 -1.02 10.44 -16.12
N VAL A 99 -1.29 10.08 -14.87
CA VAL A 99 -0.27 10.06 -13.87
C VAL A 99 0.69 9.10 -14.55
N GLU A 100 1.58 9.65 -15.38
CA GLU A 100 2.98 9.42 -15.12
C GLU A 100 3.01 9.45 -13.61
N ASP A 101 2.98 8.26 -13.00
CA ASP A 101 3.57 8.11 -11.71
C ASP A 101 4.86 8.91 -11.90
N GLU A 102 4.95 10.12 -11.34
CA GLU A 102 6.24 10.61 -10.93
C GLU A 102 6.60 9.53 -9.90
N ASP A 103 7.13 8.41 -10.42
CA ASP A 103 7.84 7.38 -9.70
C ASP A 103 8.92 8.23 -9.08
N GLU A 104 8.63 8.80 -7.90
CA GLU A 104 9.52 9.69 -7.18
C GLU A 104 10.82 8.94 -7.18
N THR A 105 11.78 9.37 -8.00
CA THR A 105 12.87 8.44 -8.26
C THR A 105 13.63 8.28 -6.96
N ILE A 106 14.36 7.18 -6.78
CA ILE A 106 15.14 7.04 -5.56
C ILE A 106 16.09 8.25 -5.36
N GLU A 107 16.55 8.86 -6.46
CA GLU A 107 17.33 10.10 -6.44
C GLU A 107 16.53 11.32 -5.94
N GLU A 108 15.25 11.44 -6.26
CA GLU A 108 14.36 12.48 -5.75
C GLU A 108 14.01 12.26 -4.27
N TRP A 109 13.68 11.02 -3.90
CA TRP A 109 13.33 10.62 -2.54
C TRP A 109 14.50 10.80 -1.56
N ILE A 110 15.69 10.31 -1.94
CA ILE A 110 16.91 10.49 -1.16
C ILE A 110 17.36 11.95 -1.22
N GLY A 111 17.33 12.57 -2.40
CA GLY A 111 17.86 13.91 -2.64
C GLY A 111 19.28 14.09 -2.10
N ASN A 112 19.53 15.20 -1.41
CA ASN A 112 20.82 15.50 -0.79
C ASN A 112 21.00 14.87 0.61
N ARG A 113 20.15 13.90 1.00
CA ARG A 113 20.19 13.31 2.35
C ARG A 113 21.23 12.19 2.47
N MET A 114 21.66 11.58 1.36
CA MET A 114 22.75 10.61 1.36
C MET A 114 24.08 11.27 1.74
N PRO A 115 24.80 10.76 2.74
CA PRO A 115 26.13 11.28 3.05
C PRO A 115 27.11 10.97 1.89
N PRO A 116 27.88 11.95 1.40
CA PRO A 116 28.77 11.73 0.25
C PRO A 116 29.87 10.73 0.58
N GLY A 117 30.11 9.77 -0.32
CA GLY A 117 31.15 8.74 -0.17
C GLY A 117 30.77 7.59 0.75
N LYS A 118 29.49 7.49 1.14
CA LYS A 118 28.94 6.45 2.03
C LYS A 118 28.01 5.47 1.31
N GLU A 119 27.76 5.69 0.03
CA GLU A 119 26.86 4.93 -0.84
C GLU A 119 27.20 3.43 -0.82
N ASN A 120 28.48 3.15 -1.05
CA ASN A 120 29.02 1.79 -1.09
C ASN A 120 29.56 1.32 0.27
N GLN A 121 29.27 2.04 1.36
CA GLN A 121 29.76 1.64 2.68
C GLN A 121 29.05 0.36 3.13
N TYR A 122 29.84 -0.63 3.53
CA TYR A 122 29.33 -1.84 4.18
C TYR A 122 28.66 -1.52 5.52
N LEU A 123 27.47 -2.08 5.73
CA LEU A 123 26.67 -1.86 6.93
C LEU A 123 27.12 -2.73 8.11
N GLN A 124 27.84 -2.13 9.04
CA GLN A 124 28.15 -2.72 10.35
C GLN A 124 26.89 -2.90 11.21
N ASP A 125 27.00 -3.73 12.24
CA ASP A 125 25.90 -4.08 13.15
C ASP A 125 25.25 -2.86 13.81
N VAL A 126 26.09 -1.91 14.25
CA VAL A 126 25.62 -0.64 14.83
C VAL A 126 24.76 0.17 13.85
N HIS A 127 25.04 0.11 12.54
CA HIS A 127 24.22 0.77 11.52
C HIS A 127 22.87 0.06 11.35
N LEU A 128 22.88 -1.28 11.32
CA LEU A 128 21.64 -2.06 11.22
C LEU A 128 20.72 -1.82 12.42
N LEU A 129 21.29 -1.65 13.62
CA LEU A 129 20.52 -1.30 14.82
C LEU A 129 19.85 0.07 14.74
N TYR A 130 20.42 1.02 14.01
CA TYR A 130 19.78 2.31 13.76
C TYR A 130 18.67 2.19 12.72
N PHE A 131 18.91 1.46 11.63
CA PHE A 131 17.92 1.25 10.57
C PHE A 131 16.77 0.33 10.97
N SER A 132 17.00 -0.65 11.85
CA SER A 132 15.94 -1.57 12.29
C SER A 132 14.79 -0.84 12.98
N LYS A 133 15.08 0.28 13.65
CA LYS A 133 14.08 1.15 14.29
C LYS A 133 13.20 1.89 13.30
N ALA A 134 13.62 1.99 12.04
CA ALA A 134 12.83 2.60 10.99
C ALA A 134 11.80 1.62 10.39
N ILE A 135 11.83 0.33 10.75
CA ILE A 135 10.90 -0.67 10.23
C ILE A 135 9.73 -0.78 11.22
N ALA A 136 8.51 -0.59 10.72
CA ALA A 136 7.31 -0.79 11.51
C ALA A 136 7.13 -2.29 11.78
N PRO A 137 7.13 -2.75 13.05
CA PRO A 137 7.19 -4.18 13.31
C PRO A 137 5.95 -4.97 12.88
N ALA A 138 4.80 -4.29 12.78
CA ALA A 138 3.56 -4.86 12.21
C ALA A 138 3.69 -5.23 10.73
N HIS A 139 4.65 -4.64 10.01
CA HIS A 139 4.88 -4.80 8.58
C HIS A 139 6.17 -5.58 8.26
N LEU A 140 6.68 -6.36 9.23
CA LEU A 140 7.92 -7.14 9.08
C LEU A 140 7.90 -8.04 7.84
N PHE A 141 6.75 -8.63 7.51
CA PHE A 141 6.58 -9.45 6.31
C PHE A 141 6.72 -8.64 5.02
N ALA A 142 6.01 -7.51 4.90
CA ALA A 142 6.10 -6.64 3.73
C ALA A 142 7.51 -6.07 3.52
N PHE A 143 8.20 -5.71 4.60
CA PHE A 143 9.60 -5.30 4.51
C PHE A 143 10.53 -6.46 4.15
N GLY A 144 10.27 -7.65 4.72
CA GLY A 144 11.02 -8.88 4.43
C GLY A 144 10.97 -9.29 2.96
N THR A 145 9.82 -9.15 2.30
CA THR A 145 9.71 -9.42 0.87
C THR A 145 10.51 -8.44 0.02
N CYS A 146 10.57 -7.15 0.41
CA CYS A 146 11.43 -6.15 -0.24
C CYS A 146 12.93 -6.48 -0.11
N LEU A 147 13.34 -7.14 0.99
CA LEU A 147 14.71 -7.68 1.17
C LEU A 147 14.96 -8.97 0.34
N GLY A 148 13.93 -9.51 -0.30
CA GLY A 148 13.96 -10.75 -1.08
C GLY A 148 13.87 -12.02 -0.23
N PHE A 149 13.19 -11.96 0.92
CA PHE A 149 12.87 -13.14 1.74
C PHE A 149 11.47 -13.67 1.45
N GLY A 150 11.30 -14.99 1.57
CA GLY A 150 9.98 -15.62 1.49
C GLY A 150 9.30 -15.69 2.86
N GLN A 151 8.03 -16.12 2.87
CA GLN A 151 7.22 -16.29 4.09
C GLN A 151 7.93 -17.11 5.17
N ALA A 152 8.46 -18.28 4.81
CA ALA A 152 9.13 -19.16 5.76
C ALA A 152 10.35 -18.51 6.45
N ASP A 153 11.06 -17.64 5.73
CA ASP A 153 12.23 -16.94 6.28
C ASP A 153 11.83 -15.90 7.32
N VAL A 154 10.74 -15.17 7.06
CA VAL A 154 10.22 -14.14 7.96
C VAL A 154 9.54 -14.79 9.18
N ASP A 155 8.74 -15.83 8.96
CA ASP A 155 8.07 -16.56 10.04
C ASP A 155 9.09 -17.15 11.03
N SER A 156 10.22 -17.67 10.52
CA SER A 156 11.30 -18.16 11.37
C SER A 156 11.90 -17.07 12.26
N ILE A 157 11.99 -15.83 11.78
CA ILE A 157 12.47 -14.67 12.56
C ILE A 157 11.41 -14.26 13.57
N GLN A 158 10.16 -14.16 13.15
CA GLN A 158 9.05 -13.77 14.03
C GLN A 158 8.84 -14.79 15.16
N TYR A 159 8.99 -16.08 14.87
CA TYR A 159 8.91 -17.15 15.86
C TYR A 159 10.00 -17.06 16.94
N LYS A 160 11.20 -16.59 16.59
CA LYS A 160 12.29 -16.35 17.57
C LYS A 160 12.00 -15.18 18.50
N HIS A 161 11.12 -14.27 18.09
CA HIS A 161 10.84 -13.01 18.77
C HIS A 161 9.33 -12.82 19.06
N PRO A 162 8.68 -13.73 19.81
CA PRO A 162 7.22 -13.75 19.96
C PRO A 162 6.64 -12.58 20.78
N ARG A 163 7.48 -11.84 21.51
CA ARG A 163 7.06 -10.78 22.47
C ARG A 163 7.76 -9.44 22.26
N ALA A 164 8.72 -9.36 21.35
CA ALA A 164 9.50 -8.15 21.11
C ALA A 164 9.72 -8.02 19.61
N SER A 165 9.08 -7.05 18.99
CA SER A 165 9.06 -6.93 17.54
C SER A 165 10.25 -6.11 17.00
N ASP A 166 10.89 -5.28 17.84
CA ASP A 166 12.10 -4.52 17.47
C ASP A 166 13.34 -5.41 17.23
N PRO A 167 13.64 -6.43 18.06
CA PRO A 167 14.70 -7.40 17.75
C PRO A 167 14.46 -8.18 16.46
N ALA A 168 13.19 -8.42 16.08
CA ALA A 168 12.86 -9.11 14.84
C ALA A 168 13.25 -8.28 13.61
N CYS A 169 13.00 -6.96 13.62
CA CYS A 169 13.45 -6.04 12.57
C CYS A 169 14.98 -6.03 12.45
N HIS A 170 15.69 -6.06 13.57
CA HIS A 170 17.15 -6.12 13.57
C HIS A 170 17.68 -7.43 12.98
N ASP A 171 17.17 -8.56 13.44
CA ASP A 171 17.56 -9.88 12.94
C ASP A 171 17.27 -10.06 11.45
N LEU A 172 16.18 -9.46 10.96
CA LEU A 172 15.86 -9.42 9.54
C LEU A 172 16.94 -8.70 8.73
N LEU A 173 17.39 -7.52 9.19
CA LEU A 173 18.47 -6.77 8.55
C LEU A 173 19.82 -7.50 8.66
N VAL A 174 20.10 -8.16 9.78
CA VAL A 174 21.33 -8.98 9.95
C VAL A 174 21.32 -10.15 8.97
N LYS A 175 20.18 -10.85 8.84
CA LYS A 175 20.02 -11.95 7.88
C LYS A 175 20.19 -11.45 6.45
N TRP A 176 19.65 -10.28 6.12
CA TRP A 176 19.85 -9.64 4.82
C TRP A 176 21.33 -9.33 4.57
N ARG A 177 22.01 -8.67 5.51
CA ARG A 177 23.45 -8.38 5.40
C ARG A 177 24.26 -9.65 5.14
N ASN A 178 23.97 -10.73 5.88
CA ASN A 178 24.67 -12.00 5.73
C ASN A 178 24.40 -12.67 4.37
N LYS A 179 23.19 -12.53 3.82
CA LYS A 179 22.82 -13.03 2.49
C LYS A 179 23.57 -12.31 1.36
N TYR A 180 23.75 -10.99 1.46
CA TYR A 180 24.36 -10.17 0.41
C TYR A 180 25.86 -9.89 0.64
N GLY A 181 26.40 -10.23 1.81
CA GLY A 181 27.82 -10.05 2.14
C GLY A 181 28.29 -8.61 1.92
N HIS A 182 29.42 -8.43 1.24
CA HIS A 182 29.97 -7.10 0.92
C HIS A 182 29.04 -6.24 0.04
N GLY A 183 28.03 -6.83 -0.61
CA GLY A 183 27.00 -6.11 -1.36
C GLY A 183 25.90 -5.49 -0.47
N ALA A 184 25.93 -5.70 0.84
CA ALA A 184 25.03 -5.07 1.82
C ALA A 184 25.44 -3.63 2.12
N THR A 185 25.36 -2.79 1.10
CA THR A 185 25.75 -1.37 1.11
C THR A 185 24.60 -0.46 1.56
N VAL A 186 24.91 0.80 1.92
CA VAL A 186 23.90 1.81 2.25
C VAL A 186 22.94 2.04 1.08
N THR A 187 23.43 2.21 -0.16
CA THR A 187 22.58 2.42 -1.34
C THR A 187 21.56 1.29 -1.49
N ARG A 188 22.04 0.05 -1.46
CA ARG A 188 21.15 -1.12 -1.56
C ARG A 188 20.12 -1.23 -0.45
N LEU A 189 20.44 -0.75 0.76
CA LEU A 189 19.46 -0.67 1.84
C LEU A 189 18.45 0.46 1.59
N MET A 190 18.87 1.60 1.04
CA MET A 190 17.96 2.67 0.64
C MET A 190 17.02 2.23 -0.49
N ASP A 191 17.49 1.45 -1.47
CA ASP A 191 16.64 0.85 -2.51
C ASP A 191 15.51 0.03 -1.89
N VAL A 192 15.83 -0.74 -0.84
CA VAL A 192 14.84 -1.55 -0.12
C VAL A 192 13.86 -0.66 0.64
N PHE A 193 14.34 0.38 1.33
CA PHE A 193 13.46 1.30 2.03
C PHE A 193 12.55 2.07 1.07
N PHE A 194 13.08 2.49 -0.08
CA PHE A 194 12.31 3.13 -1.13
C PHE A 194 11.25 2.18 -1.70
N ALA A 195 11.62 0.94 -2.02
CA ALA A 195 10.65 -0.07 -2.44
C ALA A 195 9.59 -0.35 -1.37
N ALA A 196 9.97 -0.35 -0.09
CA ALA A 196 9.01 -0.51 1.01
C ALA A 196 8.08 0.70 1.15
N HIS A 197 8.60 1.92 0.96
CA HIS A 197 7.81 3.16 0.92
C HIS A 197 6.75 3.12 -0.17
N GLN A 198 7.15 2.75 -1.40
CA GLN A 198 6.25 2.69 -2.56
C GLN A 198 5.18 1.60 -2.41
N ASN A 199 5.54 0.44 -1.85
CA ASN A 199 4.61 -0.69 -1.73
C ASN A 199 3.69 -0.61 -0.49
N ALA A 200 4.18 -0.07 0.63
CA ALA A 200 3.46 0.04 1.89
C ALA A 200 4.07 1.17 2.75
N PRO A 201 3.68 2.44 2.56
CA PRO A 201 4.28 3.59 3.25
C PRO A 201 4.32 3.46 4.78
N GLU A 202 3.31 2.81 5.37
CA GLU A 202 3.21 2.55 6.79
C GLU A 202 4.21 1.52 7.33
N SER A 203 4.92 0.82 6.43
CA SER A 203 5.93 -0.18 6.80
C SER A 203 7.23 0.42 7.32
N ILE A 204 7.43 1.73 7.12
CA ILE A 204 8.65 2.43 7.48
C ILE A 204 8.40 3.77 8.19
N TYR A 205 9.40 4.24 8.92
CA TYR A 205 9.43 5.56 9.54
C TYR A 205 10.57 6.38 8.94
N GLU A 206 10.28 7.15 7.90
CA GLU A 206 11.28 7.92 7.13
C GLU A 206 12.18 8.81 8.00
N ASN A 207 11.58 9.51 8.97
CA ASN A 207 12.33 10.36 9.89
C ASN A 207 13.41 9.58 10.66
N ILE A 208 13.19 8.29 10.94
CA ILE A 208 14.16 7.41 11.60
C ILE A 208 15.27 6.98 10.63
N ILE A 209 14.95 6.74 9.35
CA ILE A 209 15.94 6.45 8.29
C ILE A 209 16.93 7.61 8.18
N TRP A 210 16.41 8.84 8.11
CA TRP A 210 17.23 10.04 8.00
C TRP A 210 18.08 10.28 9.24
N ASN A 211 17.55 9.98 10.42
CA ASN A 211 18.33 10.03 11.66
C ASN A 211 19.42 8.96 11.70
N ALA A 212 19.18 7.77 11.15
CA ALA A 212 20.20 6.71 11.04
C ALA A 212 21.34 7.11 10.10
N LEU A 213 21.02 7.70 8.93
CA LEU A 213 22.03 8.23 8.00
C LEU A 213 22.87 9.35 8.64
N LYS A 214 22.25 10.26 9.40
CA LYS A 214 22.97 11.30 10.14
C LYS A 214 23.96 10.69 11.15
N LYS A 215 23.53 9.68 11.90
CA LYS A 215 24.41 8.97 12.85
C LYS A 215 25.59 8.28 12.16
N MET A 216 25.40 7.73 10.96
CA MET A 216 26.52 7.16 10.17
C MET A 216 27.57 8.20 9.76
N LYS A 217 27.22 9.48 9.68
CA LYS A 217 28.16 10.58 9.42
C LYS A 217 29.04 10.92 10.63
N GLU A 218 28.52 10.68 11.83
CA GLU A 218 29.19 11.03 13.10
C GLU A 218 30.10 9.91 13.62
N VAL A 219 29.87 8.66 13.19
CA VAL A 219 30.75 7.53 13.49
C VAL A 219 32.01 7.63 12.63
N LYS A 220 33.06 8.23 13.20
CA LYS A 220 34.42 8.14 12.67
C LYS A 220 34.87 6.68 12.72
N THR A 221 35.09 6.08 11.55
CA THR A 221 35.91 4.87 11.39
C THR A 221 37.30 5.07 11.98
#